data_AF-A0A7C9A6D0-F1
#
_entry.id   AF-A0A7C9A6D0-F1
#
_cell.length_a   1.000
_cell.length_b   1.000
_cell.length_c   1.000
_cell.angle_alpha   90.00
_cell.angle_beta   90.00
_cell.angle_gamma   90.00
#
_symmetry.space_group_name_H-M   'P 1'
#
loop_
_entity.id
_entity.type
_entity.pdbx_description
1 polymer ?
#
loop_
_entity_poly.entity_id
_entity_poly.type
_entity_poly.pdbx_seq_one_letter_code
_entity_poly.pdbx_strand_id
1 'polypeptide(L)'
;YDYNGKLWGLRPGWLSNRLNDVSDAQWRNFRGNLPILTVVFGAFTLIAATLRKVYHLKARGMSIVWLLISVIYLVYLHGACIFFILSIASVNYLLVKMFATTKYF
;
A
#
# COMPACT_ATOMS: atom_id res chain seq x y z
N TYR A 1 22.76 -25.24 29.53
CA TYR A 1 22.34 -23.88 29.88
C TYR A 1 21.43 -23.38 28.78
N ASP A 2 20.12 -23.47 29.01
CA ASP A 2 19.12 -23.00 28.07
C ASP A 2 19.15 -21.47 28.00
N TYR A 3 19.59 -20.93 26.87
CA TYR A 3 19.43 -19.52 26.54
C TYR A 3 17.99 -19.21 26.13
N ASN A 4 17.00 -19.71 26.88
CA ASN A 4 15.62 -19.27 26.78
C ASN A 4 15.51 -17.92 27.50
N GLY A 5 16.22 -16.93 26.94
CA GLY A 5 16.13 -15.54 27.32
C GLY A 5 14.69 -15.10 27.16
N LYS A 6 14.02 -14.91 28.30
CA LYS A 6 12.69 -14.31 28.38
C LYS A 6 12.79 -12.94 27.73
N LEU A 7 12.41 -12.82 26.46
CA LEU A 7 12.46 -11.56 25.71
C LEU A 7 11.37 -10.64 26.28
N TRP A 8 11.77 -9.80 27.23
CA TRP A 8 10.89 -8.85 27.92
C TRP A 8 10.26 -7.90 26.89
N GLY A 9 8.93 -7.72 26.97
CA GLY A 9 8.19 -6.83 26.07
C GLY A 9 7.54 -7.51 24.87
N LEU A 10 7.85 -8.78 24.59
CA LEU A 10 7.11 -9.54 23.58
C LEU A 10 5.75 -9.98 24.11
N ARG A 11 4.70 -9.77 23.30
CA ARG A 11 3.33 -10.24 23.59
C ARG A 11 2.92 -11.33 22.60
N PRO A 12 2.04 -12.27 22.98
CA PRO A 12 1.50 -13.25 22.05
C PRO A 12 0.85 -12.53 20.85
N GLY A 13 1.28 -12.92 19.64
CA GLY A 13 0.75 -12.40 18.39
C GLY A 13 -0.41 -13.25 17.84
N TRP A 14 -0.99 -12.75 16.76
CA TRP A 14 -2.00 -13.44 15.94
C TRP A 14 -1.47 -14.62 15.11
N LEU A 15 -0.17 -14.64 14.82
CA LEU A 15 0.50 -15.75 14.14
C LEU A 15 0.76 -16.80 15.21
N SER A 16 0.18 -17.98 15.00
CA SER A 16 0.21 -19.07 15.98
C SER A 16 1.61 -19.29 16.52
N ASN A 17 1.74 -19.24 17.85
CA ASN A 17 2.97 -19.44 18.61
C ASN A 17 4.11 -18.43 18.37
N ARG A 18 3.87 -17.31 17.66
CA ARG A 18 4.88 -16.27 17.46
C ARG A 18 4.69 -15.12 18.44
N LEU A 19 5.69 -14.96 19.32
CA LEU A 19 5.82 -13.79 20.18
C LEU A 19 6.12 -12.56 19.31
N ASN A 20 5.43 -11.47 19.63
CA ASN A 20 5.45 -10.25 18.83
C ASN A 20 6.01 -9.08 19.64
N ASP A 21 6.96 -8.36 19.06
CA ASP A 21 7.41 -7.11 19.63
C ASP A 21 6.33 -6.05 19.41
N VAL A 22 5.79 -5.51 20.48
CA VAL A 22 4.77 -4.45 20.45
C VAL A 22 5.32 -3.14 20.99
N SER A 23 6.59 -3.10 21.39
CA SER A 23 7.26 -1.86 21.81
C SER A 23 7.46 -0.92 20.62
N ASP A 24 7.80 -1.48 19.45
CA ASP A 24 7.93 -0.76 18.18
C ASP A 24 6.61 -0.07 17.79
N ALA A 25 6.67 1.27 17.76
CA ALA A 25 5.53 2.11 17.41
C ALA A 25 5.16 1.98 15.92
N GLN A 26 6.11 1.81 15.01
CA GLN A 26 5.83 1.65 13.58
C GLN A 26 5.07 0.34 13.33
N TRP A 27 5.56 -0.76 13.90
CA TRP A 27 4.92 -2.07 13.75
C TRP A 27 3.53 -2.13 14.41
N ARG A 28 3.39 -1.54 15.60
CA ARG A 28 2.10 -1.46 16.29
C ARG A 28 1.07 -0.65 15.49
N ASN A 29 1.47 0.50 14.95
CA ASN A 29 0.59 1.33 14.11
C ASN A 29 0.23 0.64 12.80
N PHE A 30 1.19 0.01 12.12
CA PHE A 30 0.91 -0.76 10.91
C PHE A 30 -0.16 -1.83 11.15
N ARG A 31 0.05 -2.68 12.16
CA ARG A 31 -0.90 -3.74 12.51
C ARG A 31 -2.26 -3.24 12.96
N GLY A 32 -2.29 -2.18 13.76
CA GLY A 32 -3.54 -1.54 14.17
C GLY A 32 -4.39 -1.08 12.98
N ASN A 33 -3.72 -0.70 11.88
CA ASN A 33 -4.37 -0.28 10.64
C ASN A 33 -4.56 -1.39 9.60
N LEU A 34 -4.06 -2.61 9.83
CA LEU A 34 -4.24 -3.71 8.86
C LEU A 34 -5.71 -4.07 8.60
N PRO A 35 -6.62 -4.12 9.61
CA PRO A 35 -8.03 -4.40 9.35
C PRO A 35 -8.68 -3.36 8.43
N ILE A 36 -8.49 -2.07 8.70
CA ILE A 36 -9.06 -1.01 7.86
C ILE A 36 -8.44 -1.04 6.45
N LEU A 37 -7.13 -1.28 6.34
CA LEU A 37 -6.46 -1.41 5.05
C LEU A 37 -6.97 -2.61 4.25
N THR A 38 -7.28 -3.72 4.93
CA THR A 38 -7.84 -4.93 4.32
C THR A 38 -9.25 -4.67 3.78
N VAL A 39 -10.09 -3.98 4.55
CA VAL A 39 -11.44 -3.59 4.12
C VAL A 39 -11.37 -2.67 2.89
N VAL A 40 -10.51 -1.65 2.93
CA VAL A 40 -10.31 -0.73 1.80
C VAL A 40 -9.81 -1.47 0.56
N PHE A 41 -8.84 -2.37 0.71
CA PHE A 41 -8.34 -3.19 -0.39
C PHE A 41 -9.43 -4.11 -0.96
N GLY A 42 -10.25 -4.73 -0.10
CA GLY A 42 -11.40 -5.52 -0.51
C GLY A 42 -12.41 -4.70 -1.31
N ALA A 43 -12.79 -3.52 -0.81
CA ALA A 43 -13.70 -2.61 -1.51
C ALA A 43 -13.12 -2.18 -2.86
N PHE A 44 -11.84 -1.79 -2.90
CA PHE A 44 -11.13 -1.41 -4.11
C PHE A 44 -11.23 -2.52 -5.18
N THR A 45 -10.85 -3.74 -4.80
CA THR A 45 -10.78 -4.88 -5.73
C THR A 45 -12.17 -5.31 -6.20
N LEU A 46 -13.17 -5.30 -5.32
CA LEU A 46 -14.56 -5.59 -5.65
C LEU A 46 -15.13 -4.56 -6.64
N ILE A 47 -14.91 -3.26 -6.41
CA ILE A 47 -15.37 -2.21 -7.33
C ILE A 47 -14.68 -2.37 -8.69
N ALA A 48 -13.35 -2.56 -8.73
CA ALA A 48 -12.64 -2.74 -9.99
C ALA A 48 -13.11 -4.01 -10.75
N ALA A 49 -13.33 -5.12 -10.05
CA ALA A 49 -13.78 -6.37 -10.65
C ALA A 49 -15.22 -6.30 -11.17
N THR A 50 -16.12 -5.65 -10.42
CA THR A 50 -17.51 -5.44 -10.84
C THR A 50 -17.58 -4.53 -12.07
N LEU A 51 -16.85 -3.41 -12.07
CA LEU A 51 -16.74 -2.51 -13.24
C LEU A 51 -16.17 -3.25 -14.46
N ARG A 52 -15.14 -4.08 -14.28
CA ARG A 52 -14.59 -4.90 -15.36
C ARG A 52 -15.64 -5.81 -15.98
N LYS A 53 -16.44 -6.47 -15.14
CA LYS A 53 -17.46 -7.44 -15.57
C LYS A 53 -18.63 -6.76 -16.26
N VAL A 54 -19.13 -5.64 -15.72
CA VAL A 54 -20.30 -4.92 -16.26
C VAL A 54 -19.97 -4.22 -17.59
N TYR A 55 -18.81 -3.57 -17.68
CA TYR A 55 -18.45 -2.77 -18.85
C TYR A 55 -17.54 -3.51 -19.85
N HIS A 56 -17.26 -4.80 -19.63
CA HIS A 56 -16.39 -5.63 -20.47
C HIS A 56 -15.04 -4.94 -20.82
N LEU A 57 -14.43 -4.28 -19.84
CA LEU A 57 -13.26 -3.44 -20.04
C LEU A 57 -12.03 -4.27 -20.42
N LYS A 58 -11.34 -3.86 -21.49
CA LYS A 58 -10.01 -4.35 -21.87
C LYS A 58 -8.93 -3.80 -20.94
N ALA A 59 -7.70 -4.31 -21.05
CA ALA A 59 -6.57 -3.90 -20.19
C ALA A 59 -6.36 -2.38 -20.10
N ARG A 60 -6.46 -1.66 -21.23
CA ARG A 60 -6.34 -0.19 -21.26
C ARG A 60 -7.51 0.53 -20.56
N GLY A 61 -8.72 -0.02 -20.65
CA GLY A 61 -9.88 0.51 -19.92
C GLY A 61 -9.74 0.27 -18.42
N MET A 62 -9.24 -0.91 -18.04
CA MET A 62 -8.95 -1.23 -16.65
C MET A 62 -7.92 -0.26 -16.06
N SER A 63 -6.80 0.02 -16.74
CA SER A 63 -5.78 0.92 -16.19
C SER A 63 -6.34 2.30 -15.85
N ILE A 64 -7.31 2.81 -16.62
CA ILE A 64 -8.01 4.06 -16.33
C ILE A 64 -8.86 3.92 -15.06
N VAL A 65 -9.62 2.84 -14.91
CA VAL A 65 -10.41 2.56 -13.70
C VAL A 65 -9.52 2.48 -12.46
N TRP A 66 -8.43 1.72 -12.52
CA TRP A 66 -7.46 1.61 -11.42
C TRP A 66 -6.88 2.97 -11.05
N LEU A 67 -6.52 3.78 -12.06
CA LEU A 67 -5.98 5.12 -11.84
C LEU A 67 -7.02 6.03 -11.16
N LEU A 68 -8.25 6.07 -11.66
CA LEU A 68 -9.32 6.91 -11.10
C LEU A 68 -9.62 6.56 -9.66
N ILE A 69 -9.81 5.28 -9.34
CA ILE A 69 -10.07 4.83 -7.96
C ILE A 69 -8.88 5.17 -7.05
N SER A 70 -7.65 5.00 -7.54
CA SER A 70 -6.44 5.35 -6.77
C SER A 70 -6.34 6.85 -6.51
N VAL A 71 -6.64 7.69 -7.49
CA VAL A 71 -6.65 9.16 -7.32
C VAL A 71 -7.73 9.58 -6.33
N ILE A 72 -8.95 9.03 -6.42
CA ILE A 72 -10.03 9.29 -5.45
C ILE A 72 -9.56 8.94 -4.03
N TYR A 73 -8.94 7.78 -3.86
CA TYR A 73 -8.42 7.35 -2.56
C TYR A 73 -7.31 8.29 -2.02
N LEU A 74 -6.39 8.74 -2.89
CA LEU A 74 -5.36 9.70 -2.50
C LEU A 74 -5.95 11.05 -2.10
N VAL A 75 -6.97 11.54 -2.82
CA VAL A 75 -7.67 12.78 -2.47
C VAL A 75 -8.34 12.65 -1.11
N TYR A 76 -9.00 11.52 -0.85
CA TYR A 76 -9.64 11.23 0.43
C TYR A 76 -8.63 11.23 1.59
N LEU A 77 -7.47 10.58 1.42
CA LEU A 77 -6.49 10.42 2.49
C LEU A 77 -5.65 11.68 2.74
N HIS A 78 -5.28 12.40 1.69
CA HIS A 78 -4.31 13.50 1.78
C HIS A 78 -4.91 14.89 1.57
N GLY A 79 -6.16 15.00 1.10
CA GLY A 79 -6.80 16.28 0.83
C GLY A 79 -5.93 17.18 -0.07
N ALA A 80 -5.61 18.38 0.43
CA ALA A 80 -4.76 19.34 -0.28
C ALA A 80 -3.28 18.88 -0.43
N CYS A 81 -2.80 17.96 0.40
CA CYS A 81 -1.41 17.49 0.36
C CYS A 81 -1.13 16.48 -0.77
N ILE A 82 -2.14 16.11 -1.57
CA ILE A 82 -1.96 15.22 -2.72
C ILE A 82 -0.95 15.74 -3.75
N PHE A 83 -0.79 17.07 -3.86
CA PHE A 83 0.17 17.69 -4.77
C PHE A 83 1.61 17.25 -4.50
N PHE A 84 1.98 17.07 -3.23
CA PHE A 84 3.32 16.59 -2.87
C PHE A 84 3.55 15.16 -3.37
N ILE A 85 2.57 14.27 -3.19
CA ILE A 85 2.66 12.87 -3.60
C ILE A 85 2.76 12.77 -5.12
N LEU A 86 1.89 13.48 -5.84
CA LEU A 86 1.91 13.50 -7.30
C LEU A 86 3.21 14.11 -7.82
N SER A 87 3.71 15.19 -7.20
CA SER A 87 4.99 15.80 -7.56
C SER A 87 6.14 14.82 -7.39
N ILE A 88 6.27 14.15 -6.23
CA ILE A 88 7.31 13.16 -5.98
C ILE A 88 7.22 12.00 -6.98
N ALA A 89 6.01 11.49 -7.24
CA ALA A 89 5.80 10.41 -8.21
C ALA A 89 6.17 10.83 -9.64
N SER A 90 5.79 12.05 -10.06
CA SER A 90 6.13 12.59 -11.38
C SER A 90 7.63 12.82 -11.54
N VAL A 91 8.29 13.41 -10.54
CA VAL A 91 9.75 13.60 -10.54
C VAL A 91 10.46 12.26 -10.63
N ASN A 92 10.04 11.26 -9.86
CA ASN A 92 10.59 9.91 -9.93
C ASN A 92 10.43 9.29 -11.33
N TYR A 93 9.25 9.42 -11.94
CA TYR A 93 9.01 8.94 -13.30
C TYR A 93 9.91 9.65 -14.32
N LEU A 94 10.06 10.97 -14.23
CA LEU A 94 10.89 11.75 -15.14
C LEU A 94 12.37 11.40 -14.99
N LEU A 95 12.88 11.27 -13.76
CA LEU A 95 14.26 10.87 -13.50
C LEU A 95 14.56 9.52 -14.15
N VAL A 96 13.74 8.50 -13.86
CA VAL A 96 13.91 7.16 -14.46
C VAL A 96 13.85 7.23 -15.97
N LYS A 97 12.91 8.00 -16.54
CA LYS A 97 12.78 8.13 -18.00
C LYS A 97 14.01 8.80 -18.63
N MET A 98 14.54 9.85 -18.01
CA MET A 98 15.74 10.53 -18.50
C MET A 98 16.94 9.59 -18.45
N PHE A 99 17.21 8.94 -17.31
CA PHE A 99 18.34 8.03 -17.15
C PHE A 99 18.21 6.76 -18.01
N ALA A 100 17.01 6.19 -18.15
CA ALA A 100 16.78 5.03 -19.03
C ALA A 100 16.99 5.35 -20.51
N THR A 101 16.81 6.62 -20.92
CA THR A 101 17.11 7.07 -22.28
C THR A 101 18.60 7.40 -22.45
N THR A 102 19.33 7.61 -21.36
CA THR A 102 20.75 7.90 -21.40
C THR A 102 21.50 6.58 -21.59
N LYS A 103 21.83 6.26 -22.85
CA LYS A 103 22.69 5.13 -23.22
C LYS A 103 24.10 5.34 -22.65
N TYR A 104 24.31 4.95 -21.40
CA TYR A 104 25.66 4.72 -20.83
C TYR A 104 25.95 3.22 -20.72
N PHE A 105 25.60 2.48 -21.77
CA PHE A 105 26.10 1.15 -22.11
C PHE A 105 26.15 1.01 -23.62
#